data_AF-A0A0X8CEH8-F1
#
_entry.id   AF-A0A0X8CEH8-F1
#
_cell.length_a   1.000
_cell.length_b   1.000
_cell.length_c   1.000
_cell.angle_alpha   90.00
_cell.angle_beta   90.00
_cell.angle_gamma   90.00
#
_symmetry.space_group_name_H-M   'P 1'
#
loop_
_entity.id
_entity.type
_entity.pdbx_description
1 polymer ?
#
loop_
_entity_poly.entity_id
_entity_poly.type
_entity_poly.pdbx_seq_one_letter_code
_entity_poly.pdbx_strand_id
1 'polypeptide(L)'
;MTTWRPRAHIRVVAIGLHWRDGRLLAAEVRDDAGRIKGVRPLGGEIEFGESWRAALVREFNEELGIEVILKGQPLMLENIFVHEGATGHEVMFISEVEFPDAAFSDQERIDFREDSGDPIVARWFDLADLDVDGAPSLFPTGLKDLLLGAAKGGTA
;
A
#
# COMPACT_ATOMS: atom_id res chain seq x y z
N MET A 1 18.77 29.23 -20.90
CA MET A 1 17.52 28.44 -20.92
C MET A 1 17.24 28.03 -19.49
N THR A 2 16.20 28.57 -18.86
CA THR A 2 15.76 28.11 -17.54
C THR A 2 15.18 26.73 -17.71
N THR A 3 15.93 25.71 -17.26
CA THR A 3 15.43 24.33 -17.19
C THR A 3 14.23 24.34 -16.25
N TRP A 4 13.02 24.29 -16.79
CA TRP A 4 11.82 24.03 -16.01
C TRP A 4 12.02 22.67 -15.35
N ARG A 5 12.09 22.66 -14.02
CA ARG A 5 12.00 21.43 -13.22
C ARG A 5 10.69 21.52 -12.45
N PRO A 6 9.78 20.54 -12.57
CA PRO A 6 8.58 20.52 -11.75
C PRO A 6 8.97 20.57 -10.27
N ARG A 7 8.14 21.22 -9.46
CA ARG A 7 8.42 21.34 -8.01
C ARG A 7 8.34 19.96 -7.38
N ALA A 8 9.28 19.66 -6.48
CA ALA A 8 9.10 18.57 -5.52
C ALA A 8 7.75 18.77 -4.83
N HIS A 9 6.94 17.71 -4.77
CA HIS A 9 5.57 17.74 -4.28
C HIS A 9 5.42 16.69 -3.19
N ILE A 10 4.61 17.01 -2.19
CA ILE A 10 4.18 16.04 -1.17
C ILE A 10 2.93 15.38 -1.73
N ARG A 11 2.95 14.06 -1.83
CA ARG A 11 1.75 13.29 -2.20
C ARG A 11 0.94 12.98 -0.96
N VAL A 12 -0.38 13.01 -1.09
CA VAL A 12 -1.26 12.51 -0.05
C VAL A 12 -1.86 11.22 -0.57
N VAL A 13 -1.69 10.13 0.16
CA VAL A 13 -1.95 8.76 -0.33
C VAL A 13 -2.88 8.05 0.63
N ALA A 14 -3.75 7.18 0.12
CA ALA A 14 -4.54 6.25 0.93
C ALA A 14 -4.11 4.82 0.64
N ILE A 15 -3.85 4.01 1.68
CA ILE A 15 -3.54 2.58 1.53
C ILE A 15 -4.46 1.72 2.38
N GLY A 16 -4.81 0.54 1.85
CA GLY A 16 -5.74 -0.40 2.44
C GLY A 16 -5.05 -1.64 2.99
N LEU A 17 -5.38 -2.00 4.22
CA LEU A 17 -4.88 -3.18 4.90
C LEU A 17 -5.94 -4.27 4.84
N HIS A 18 -5.81 -5.16 3.85
CA HIS A 18 -6.62 -6.36 3.79
C HIS A 18 -5.90 -7.52 4.46
N TRP A 19 -6.57 -8.19 5.39
CA TRP A 19 -6.02 -9.31 6.15
C TRP A 19 -6.76 -10.61 5.82
N ARG A 20 -5.99 -11.69 5.62
CA ARG A 20 -6.52 -13.06 5.47
C ARG A 20 -5.63 -14.01 6.25
N ASP A 21 -6.22 -14.74 7.20
CA ASP A 21 -5.51 -15.71 8.06
C ASP A 21 -4.25 -15.13 8.73
N GLY A 22 -4.34 -13.89 9.23
CA GLY A 22 -3.23 -13.18 9.88
C GLY A 22 -2.16 -12.64 8.92
N ARG A 23 -2.35 -12.76 7.61
CA ARG A 23 -1.43 -12.28 6.58
C ARG A 23 -1.97 -11.04 5.88
N LEU A 24 -1.07 -10.10 5.57
CA LEU A 24 -1.38 -8.82 4.93
C LEU A 24 -1.28 -8.94 3.41
N LEU A 25 -2.33 -8.53 2.70
CA LEU A 25 -2.26 -8.37 1.25
C LEU A 25 -1.34 -7.19 0.90
N ALA A 26 -0.33 -7.44 0.08
CA ALA A 26 0.57 -6.42 -0.43
C ALA A 26 1.03 -6.77 -1.87
N ALA A 27 1.23 -5.74 -2.68
CA ALA A 27 1.80 -5.82 -4.02
C ALA A 27 3.32 -5.96 -3.96
N GLU A 28 3.89 -6.82 -4.80
CA GLU A 28 5.33 -7.00 -4.94
C GLU A 28 5.97 -5.76 -5.58
N VAL A 29 6.94 -5.17 -4.89
CA VAL A 29 7.78 -4.09 -5.41
C VAL A 29 9.08 -4.69 -5.91
N ARG A 30 9.38 -4.51 -7.20
CA ARG A 30 10.56 -5.09 -7.86
C ARG A 30 11.67 -4.05 -8.05
N ASP A 31 12.91 -4.53 -8.08
CA ASP A 31 14.06 -3.76 -8.57
C ASP A 31 14.20 -3.86 -10.10
N ASP A 32 15.14 -3.10 -10.67
CA ASP A 32 15.41 -3.10 -12.11
C ASP A 32 15.85 -4.46 -12.67
N ALA A 33 16.32 -5.37 -11.80
CA ALA A 33 16.65 -6.74 -12.15
C ALA A 33 15.45 -7.70 -12.03
N GLY A 34 14.27 -7.18 -11.70
CA GLY A 34 13.03 -7.92 -11.54
C GLY A 34 12.92 -8.71 -10.23
N ARG A 35 13.84 -8.53 -9.27
CA ARG A 35 13.79 -9.20 -7.96
C ARG A 35 12.84 -8.45 -7.04
N ILE A 36 12.13 -9.17 -6.20
CA ILE A 36 11.26 -8.56 -5.18
C ILE A 36 12.16 -7.90 -4.14
N LYS A 37 12.18 -6.56 -4.11
CA LYS A 37 12.92 -5.77 -3.11
C LYS A 37 12.06 -5.43 -1.91
N GLY A 38 10.75 -5.40 -2.08
CA GLY A 38 9.81 -5.16 -1.00
C GLY A 38 8.38 -5.45 -1.41
N VAL A 39 7.46 -5.13 -0.52
CA VAL A 39 6.02 -5.25 -0.73
C VAL A 39 5.33 -4.01 -0.19
N ARG A 40 4.21 -3.61 -0.80
CA ARG A 40 3.44 -2.43 -0.37
C ARG A 40 1.94 -2.74 -0.39
N PRO A 41 1.17 -2.39 0.65
CA PRO A 41 -0.29 -2.49 0.58
C PRO A 41 -0.86 -1.66 -0.56
N LEU A 42 -2.01 -2.09 -1.06
CA LEU A 42 -2.67 -1.48 -2.23
C LEU A 42 -3.31 -0.15 -1.87
N GLY A 43 -3.56 0.66 -2.90
CA GLY A 43 -4.07 2.02 -2.80
C GLY A 43 -3.16 3.02 -3.49
N GLY A 44 -3.59 4.28 -3.53
CA GLY A 44 -2.95 5.28 -4.37
C GLY A 44 -3.20 6.71 -3.91
N GLU A 45 -2.89 7.64 -4.81
CA GLU A 45 -2.91 9.07 -4.54
C GLU A 45 -4.35 9.57 -4.38
N ILE A 46 -4.56 10.47 -3.42
CA ILE A 46 -5.84 11.13 -3.22
C ILE A 46 -5.93 12.29 -4.20
N GLU A 47 -6.96 12.29 -5.04
CA GLU A 47 -7.16 13.37 -6.00
C GLU A 47 -7.64 14.67 -5.35
N PHE A 48 -7.45 15.79 -6.05
CA PHE A 48 -7.88 17.09 -5.52
C PHE A 48 -9.41 17.16 -5.37
N GLY A 49 -9.87 17.41 -4.15
CA GLY A 49 -11.30 17.43 -3.80
C GLY A 49 -11.86 16.05 -3.44
N GLU A 50 -11.03 15.01 -3.52
CA GLU A 50 -11.36 13.65 -3.10
C GLU A 50 -11.09 13.46 -1.60
N SER A 51 -11.91 12.64 -0.94
CA SER A 51 -11.63 12.20 0.44
C SER A 51 -10.77 10.93 0.42
N TRP A 52 -9.94 10.70 1.44
CA TRP A 52 -9.14 9.47 1.52
C TRP A 52 -9.99 8.18 1.43
N ARG A 53 -11.23 8.21 1.92
CA ARG A 53 -12.17 7.07 1.83
C ARG A 53 -12.59 6.82 0.38
N ALA A 54 -12.95 7.89 -0.33
CA ALA A 54 -13.33 7.82 -1.73
C ALA A 54 -12.16 7.35 -2.59
N ALA A 55 -10.96 7.92 -2.37
CA ALA A 55 -9.73 7.51 -3.04
C ALA A 55 -9.49 6.02 -2.85
N LEU A 56 -9.51 5.52 -1.61
CA LEU A 56 -9.20 4.12 -1.37
C LEU A 56 -10.23 3.17 -2.01
N VAL A 57 -11.52 3.51 -2.00
CA VAL A 57 -12.55 2.73 -2.71
C VAL A 57 -12.33 2.76 -4.22
N ARG A 58 -12.01 3.93 -4.80
CA ARG A 58 -11.70 4.08 -6.22
C ARG A 58 -10.51 3.21 -6.62
N GLU A 59 -9.40 3.30 -5.89
CA GLU A 59 -8.17 2.55 -6.17
C GLU A 59 -8.41 1.03 -6.17
N PHE A 60 -9.10 0.48 -5.17
CA PHE A 60 -9.46 -0.95 -5.18
C PHE A 60 -10.40 -1.33 -6.34
N ASN A 61 -11.26 -0.40 -6.77
CA ASN A 61 -12.11 -0.63 -7.92
C ASN A 61 -11.33 -0.64 -9.24
N GLU A 62 -10.41 0.31 -9.41
CA GLU A 62 -9.56 0.45 -10.60
C GLU A 62 -8.57 -0.72 -10.72
N GLU A 63 -7.88 -1.06 -9.64
CA GLU A 63 -6.86 -2.11 -9.62
C GLU A 63 -7.49 -3.51 -9.67
N LEU A 64 -8.52 -3.76 -8.84
CA LEU A 64 -9.00 -5.12 -8.57
C LEU A 64 -10.44 -5.37 -9.02
N GLY A 65 -11.17 -4.34 -9.49
CA GLY A 65 -12.56 -4.48 -9.92
C GLY A 65 -13.53 -4.80 -8.78
N ILE A 66 -13.18 -4.51 -7.53
CA ILE A 66 -14.01 -4.77 -6.35
C ILE A 66 -14.37 -3.49 -5.60
N GLU A 67 -15.46 -3.54 -4.85
CA GLU A 67 -15.82 -2.50 -3.88
C GLU A 67 -15.47 -3.01 -2.48
N VAL A 68 -14.73 -2.21 -1.71
CA VAL A 68 -14.26 -2.57 -0.38
C VAL A 68 -14.99 -1.79 0.71
N ILE A 69 -15.11 -2.39 1.90
CA ILE A 69 -15.66 -1.73 3.08
C ILE A 69 -14.52 -1.25 3.97
N LEU A 70 -14.49 0.05 4.25
CA LEU A 70 -13.47 0.68 5.09
C LEU A 70 -13.85 0.57 6.58
N LYS A 71 -12.88 0.19 7.42
CA LYS A 71 -13.09 0.03 8.86
C LYS A 71 -12.43 1.16 9.65
N GLY A 72 -13.21 1.77 10.55
CA GLY A 72 -12.69 2.68 11.57
C GLY A 72 -12.17 4.03 11.05
N GLN A 73 -11.26 4.60 11.84
CA GLN A 73 -10.51 5.81 11.49
C GLN A 73 -9.14 5.40 10.93
N PRO A 74 -8.58 6.18 10.01
CA PRO A 74 -7.29 5.84 9.43
C PRO A 74 -6.18 6.14 10.43
N LEU A 75 -5.15 5.31 10.42
CA LEU A 75 -3.85 5.69 10.95
C LEU A 75 -3.17 6.66 9.97
N MET A 76 -2.28 7.48 10.50
CA MET A 76 -1.49 8.42 9.68
C MET A 76 -0.01 8.10 9.77
N LEU A 77 0.69 8.19 8.64
CA LEU A 77 2.13 8.00 8.55
C LEU A 77 2.72 9.02 7.57
N GLU A 78 3.80 9.68 7.99
CA GLU A 78 4.65 10.46 7.08
C GLU A 78 5.78 9.56 6.58
N ASN A 79 5.94 9.47 5.26
CA ASN A 79 6.94 8.64 4.61
C ASN A 79 7.83 9.50 3.72
N ILE A 80 9.08 9.69 4.13
CA ILE A 80 10.11 10.39 3.34
C ILE A 80 11.16 9.35 2.94
N PHE A 81 11.39 9.18 1.65
CA PHE A 81 12.25 8.13 1.12
C PHE A 81 13.06 8.61 -0.08
N VAL A 82 14.01 7.78 -0.52
CA VAL A 82 14.75 7.99 -1.76
C VAL A 82 14.42 6.85 -2.73
N HIS A 83 13.99 7.20 -3.93
CA HIS A 83 13.69 6.25 -5.01
C HIS A 83 14.41 6.71 -6.28
N GLU A 84 15.23 5.85 -6.87
CA GLU A 84 16.03 6.17 -8.08
C GLU A 84 16.82 7.49 -7.98
N GLY A 85 17.35 7.78 -6.79
CA GLY A 85 18.11 9.00 -6.50
C GLY A 85 17.27 10.27 -6.30
N ALA A 86 15.95 10.19 -6.37
CA ALA A 86 15.02 11.29 -6.10
C ALA A 86 14.36 11.14 -4.71
N THR A 87 14.17 12.26 -4.01
CA THR A 87 13.42 12.29 -2.75
C THR A 87 11.92 12.16 -3.03
N GLY A 88 11.28 11.16 -2.45
CA GLY A 88 9.84 11.04 -2.33
C GLY A 88 9.35 11.50 -0.96
N HIS A 89 8.15 12.08 -0.92
CA HIS A 89 7.50 12.51 0.32
C HIS A 89 6.00 12.24 0.23
N GLU A 90 5.51 11.37 1.10
CA GLU A 90 4.10 10.99 1.21
C GLU A 90 3.57 11.30 2.62
N VAL A 91 2.31 11.77 2.67
CA VAL A 91 1.48 11.76 3.88
C VAL A 91 0.36 10.76 3.65
N MET A 92 0.29 9.73 4.49
CA MET A 92 -0.48 8.53 4.19
C MET A 92 -1.63 8.34 5.18
N PHE A 93 -2.82 8.08 4.65
CA PHE A 93 -3.96 7.55 5.39
C PHE A 93 -3.99 6.03 5.22
N ILE A 94 -4.05 5.30 6.33
CA ILE A 94 -3.91 3.85 6.36
C ILE A 94 -5.13 3.28 7.06
N SER A 95 -5.90 2.43 6.39
CA SER A 95 -7.14 1.87 6.94
C SER A 95 -7.26 0.40 6.65
N GLU A 96 -7.86 -0.35 7.57
CA GLU A 96 -8.31 -1.71 7.28
C GLU A 96 -9.45 -1.70 6.26
N VAL A 97 -9.42 -2.69 5.38
CA VAL A 97 -10.42 -2.91 4.34
C VAL A 97 -10.92 -4.35 4.35
N GLU A 98 -12.24 -4.49 4.29
CA GLU A 98 -12.91 -5.76 4.09
C GLU A 98 -13.25 -5.93 2.61
N PHE A 99 -12.86 -7.08 2.07
CA PHE A 99 -13.23 -7.48 0.72
C PHE A 99 -14.60 -8.15 0.74
N PRO A 100 -15.35 -8.18 -0.38
CA PRO A 100 -16.54 -9.01 -0.50
C PRO A 100 -16.22 -10.48 -0.24
N ASP A 101 -17.12 -11.23 0.42
CA ASP A 101 -16.86 -12.59 0.93
C ASP A 101 -16.25 -13.58 -0.08
N ALA A 102 -16.62 -13.49 -1.37
CA ALA A 102 -16.14 -14.37 -2.43
C ALA A 102 -14.93 -13.81 -3.20
N ALA A 103 -14.52 -12.57 -2.95
CA ALA A 103 -13.44 -11.93 -3.70
C ALA A 103 -12.10 -12.57 -3.32
N PHE A 104 -11.46 -13.21 -4.31
CA PHE A 104 -10.12 -13.80 -4.21
C PHE A 104 -9.95 -14.88 -3.11
N SER A 105 -11.05 -15.41 -2.56
CA SER A 105 -11.02 -16.37 -1.44
C SER A 105 -10.23 -17.64 -1.76
N ASP A 106 -10.33 -18.13 -3.01
CA ASP A 106 -9.66 -19.35 -3.47
C ASP A 106 -8.32 -19.08 -4.18
N GLN A 107 -7.81 -17.85 -4.11
CA GLN A 107 -6.60 -17.41 -4.83
C GLN A 107 -5.41 -17.22 -3.88
N GLU A 108 -4.23 -17.71 -4.29
CA GLU A 108 -2.98 -17.49 -3.55
C GLU A 108 -2.32 -16.14 -3.86
N ARG A 109 -2.67 -15.55 -5.02
CA ARG A 109 -2.16 -14.26 -5.49
C ARG A 109 -3.23 -13.56 -6.32
N ILE A 110 -3.08 -12.25 -6.48
CA ILE A 110 -3.92 -11.41 -7.34
C ILE A 110 -3.00 -10.79 -8.40
N ASP A 111 -3.32 -11.04 -9.67
CA ASP A 111 -2.63 -10.44 -10.81
C ASP A 111 -3.48 -9.26 -11.31
N PHE A 112 -2.92 -8.05 -11.33
CA PHE A 112 -3.59 -6.84 -11.84
C PHE A 112 -2.60 -5.94 -12.61
N ARG A 113 -3.02 -4.75 -13.04
CA ARG A 113 -2.17 -3.81 -13.77
C ARG A 113 -2.22 -2.45 -13.09
N GLU A 114 -1.06 -1.79 -13.05
CA GLU A 114 -0.96 -0.37 -12.74
C GLU A 114 -1.49 0.47 -13.92
N ASP A 115 -1.72 1.77 -13.70
CA ASP A 115 -2.15 2.71 -14.74
C ASP A 115 -1.22 2.75 -15.96
N SER A 116 0.07 2.48 -15.77
CA SER A 116 1.05 2.36 -16.86
C SER A 116 0.81 1.14 -17.76
N GLY A 117 0.00 0.19 -17.30
CA GLY A 117 -0.23 -1.11 -17.91
C GLY A 117 0.73 -2.20 -17.42
N ASP A 118 1.67 -1.88 -16.53
CA ASP A 118 2.63 -2.85 -16.00
C ASP A 118 1.95 -3.90 -15.12
N PRO A 119 2.29 -5.20 -15.24
CA PRO A 119 1.69 -6.25 -14.44
C PRO A 119 2.17 -6.20 -12.99
N ILE A 120 1.23 -6.24 -12.06
CA ILE A 120 1.48 -6.30 -10.63
C ILE A 120 0.96 -7.61 -10.06
N VAL A 121 1.71 -8.15 -9.12
CA VAL A 121 1.33 -9.33 -8.36
C VAL A 121 1.20 -8.94 -6.90
N ALA A 122 0.02 -9.14 -6.31
CA ALA A 122 -0.19 -9.06 -4.88
C ALA A 122 -0.37 -10.43 -4.25
N ARG A 123 0.14 -10.59 -3.02
CA ARG A 123 -0.02 -11.81 -2.21
C ARG A 123 -0.23 -11.45 -0.75
N TRP A 124 -0.61 -12.45 0.03
CA TRP A 124 -0.74 -12.32 1.48
C TRP A 124 0.56 -12.75 2.17
N PHE A 125 1.20 -11.80 2.84
CA PHE A 125 2.48 -11.97 3.51
C PHE A 125 2.31 -12.03 5.03
N ASP A 126 3.04 -12.91 5.70
CA ASP A 126 3.19 -12.85 7.15
C ASP A 126 4.10 -11.66 7.51
N LEU A 127 3.67 -10.81 8.44
CA LEU A 127 4.50 -9.70 8.90
C LEU A 127 5.83 -10.19 9.51
N ALA A 128 5.86 -11.39 10.08
CA ALA A 128 7.07 -11.97 10.66
C ALA A 128 8.15 -12.26 9.61
N ASP A 129 7.75 -12.50 8.36
CA ASP A 129 8.65 -12.80 7.24
C ASP A 129 9.15 -11.55 6.50
N LEU A 130 8.62 -10.37 6.82
CA LEU A 130 9.00 -9.09 6.21
C LEU A 130 10.02 -8.33 7.08
N ASP A 131 10.81 -7.45 6.46
CA ASP A 131 11.83 -6.63 7.15
C ASP A 131 12.87 -7.46 7.95
N VAL A 132 13.26 -8.61 7.40
CA VAL A 132 14.35 -9.46 7.93
C VAL A 132 15.43 -9.64 6.87
N ASP A 133 16.65 -9.97 7.30
CA ASP A 133 17.80 -10.11 6.38
C ASP A 133 17.52 -11.10 5.25
N GLY A 134 17.60 -10.62 4.01
CA GLY A 134 17.36 -11.41 2.80
C GLY A 134 15.90 -11.58 2.41
N ALA A 135 14.95 -11.02 3.16
CA ALA A 135 13.53 -10.99 2.82
C ALA A 135 13.09 -9.62 2.28
N PRO A 136 11.91 -9.53 1.62
CA PRO A 136 11.36 -8.26 1.17
C PRO A 136 11.09 -7.28 2.32
N SER A 137 11.36 -5.99 2.10
CA SER A 137 10.94 -4.92 3.01
C SER A 137 9.44 -4.62 2.92
N LEU A 138 8.81 -4.23 4.02
CA LEU A 138 7.45 -3.69 4.02
C LEU A 138 7.48 -2.17 3.83
N PHE A 139 6.89 -1.70 2.74
CA PHE A 139 6.71 -0.27 2.48
C PHE A 139 5.29 0.19 2.82
N PRO A 140 5.12 1.46 3.23
CA PRO A 140 6.16 2.44 3.57
C PRO A 140 6.98 2.05 4.81
N THR A 141 8.19 2.58 4.92
CA THR A 141 9.06 2.38 6.10
C THR A 141 8.32 2.82 7.36
N GLY A 142 8.38 1.98 8.41
CA GLY A 142 7.68 2.23 9.68
C GLY A 142 6.25 1.69 9.74
N LEU A 143 5.68 1.19 8.63
CA LEU A 143 4.37 0.56 8.65
C LEU A 143 4.30 -0.63 9.60
N LYS A 144 5.29 -1.53 9.56
CA LYS A 144 5.31 -2.72 10.43
C LYS A 144 5.22 -2.36 11.92
N ASP A 145 6.01 -1.38 12.35
CA ASP A 145 6.02 -0.91 13.74
C ASP A 145 4.68 -0.25 14.11
N LEU A 146 4.08 0.52 13.20
CA LEU A 146 2.77 1.13 13.40
C LEU A 146 1.68 0.07 13.61
N LEU A 147 1.68 -1.00 12.80
CA LEU A 147 0.72 -2.11 12.92
C LEU A 147 0.89 -2.88 14.23
N LEU A 148 2.14 -3.20 14.60
CA LEU A 148 2.45 -3.89 15.86
C LEU A 148 2.19 -3.01 17.09
N GLY A 149 2.27 -1.69 16.96
CA GLY A 149 1.93 -0.72 18.00
C GLY A 149 0.42 -0.57 18.19
N ALA A 150 -0.34 -0.48 17.09
CA ALA A 150 -1.80 -0.39 17.13
C ALA A 150 -2.45 -1.62 17.77
N ALA A 151 -1.96 -2.83 17.46
CA ALA A 151 -2.43 -4.07 18.07
C ALA A 151 -2.25 -4.11 19.60
N LYS A 152 -1.22 -3.42 20.13
CA LYS A 152 -0.96 -3.32 21.58
C LYS A 152 -1.83 -2.25 22.27
N GLY A 153 -2.34 -1.28 21.53
CA GLY A 153 -3.17 -0.18 22.04
C GLY A 153 -4.68 -0.46 22.05
N GLY A 154 -5.13 -1.52 21.36
CA GLY A 154 -6.55 -1.89 21.23
C GLY A 154 -7.16 -2.66 22.39
N THR A 155 -6.43 -2.88 23.49
CA THR A 155 -6.94 -3.51 24.73
C THR A 155 -7.10 -2.48 25.85
N ALA A 156 -8.01 -1.53 25.68
CA ALA A 156 -8.47 -0.64 26.74
C ALA A 156 -10.00 -0.49 26.71
#